data_AF-A0A1Q4UR40-F1
#
_entry.id   AF-A0A1Q4UR40-F1
#
_cell.length_a   1.000
_cell.length_b   1.000
_cell.length_c   1.000
_cell.angle_alpha   90.00
_cell.angle_beta   90.00
_cell.angle_gamma   90.00
#
_symmetry.space_group_name_H-M   'P 1'
#
loop_
_entity.id
_entity.type
_entity.pdbx_description
1 polymer ?
#
loop_
_entity_poly.entity_id
_entity_poly.type
_entity_poly.pdbx_seq_one_letter_code
_entity_poly.pdbx_strand_id
1 'polypeptide(L)'
;MGGDMKNTILALVIAIGLVCLFFVGAAAGFDAAHQDAWKLFSDSTFRIQWEVLLTGIVAIAGAMWAYRGATYDIRHKTAVSAAGYLQDCFEVHQLLEAIDPATKMGREIQRLYENGDVKLVKRVANDAFEAMPKLPADLATKKNIDMYRKARSQVLLLSTLDKPREGVLKKARGEIQRFINVMENYADEV
;
A
#
# COMPACT_ATOMS: atom_id res chain seq x y z
N MET A 1 -17.33 1.68 10.16
CA MET A 1 -17.50 3.14 9.99
C MET A 1 -17.14 4.00 11.22
N GLY A 2 -16.93 3.44 12.43
CA GLY A 2 -16.63 4.25 13.63
C GLY A 2 -15.16 4.59 13.90
N GLY A 3 -14.21 4.00 13.16
CA GLY A 3 -12.76 4.20 13.36
C GLY A 3 -12.21 5.44 12.67
N ASP A 4 -12.56 5.65 11.40
CA ASP A 4 -12.05 6.79 10.62
C ASP A 4 -12.49 8.12 11.22
N MET A 5 -13.76 8.23 11.64
CA MET A 5 -14.29 9.46 12.23
C MET A 5 -13.59 9.82 13.54
N LYS A 6 -13.22 8.83 14.37
CA LYS A 6 -12.44 9.07 15.59
C LYS A 6 -11.03 9.57 15.30
N ASN A 7 -10.36 9.00 14.28
CA ASN A 7 -9.01 9.41 13.89
C ASN A 7 -9.01 10.82 13.26
N THR A 8 -10.03 11.15 12.46
CA THR A 8 -10.20 12.50 11.90
C THR A 8 -10.46 13.53 12.99
N ILE A 9 -11.30 13.22 13.99
CA ILE A 9 -11.56 14.12 15.13
C ILE A 9 -10.29 14.31 15.97
N LEU A 10 -9.53 13.23 16.23
CA LEU A 10 -8.28 13.32 16.97
C LEU A 10 -7.26 14.21 16.25
N ALA A 11 -7.10 14.03 14.93
CA ALA A 11 -6.21 14.84 14.11
C ALA A 11 -6.66 16.32 14.09
N LEU A 12 -7.97 16.58 14.02
CA LEU A 12 -8.52 17.93 14.09
C LEU A 12 -8.22 18.59 15.45
N VAL A 13 -8.40 17.87 16.56
CA VAL A 13 -8.11 18.36 17.91
C VAL A 13 -6.62 18.68 18.08
N ILE A 14 -5.74 17.84 17.54
CA ILE A 14 -4.29 18.08 17.56
C ILE A 14 -3.94 19.30 16.71
N ALA A 15 -4.54 19.45 15.52
CA ALA A 15 -4.33 20.60 14.65
C ALA A 15 -4.81 21.91 15.30
N ILE A 16 -5.99 21.92 15.91
CA ILE A 16 -6.52 23.07 16.65
C ILE A 16 -5.61 23.41 17.83
N GLY A 17 -5.14 22.41 18.59
CA GLY A 17 -4.21 22.60 19.70
C GLY A 17 -2.88 23.25 19.26
N LEU A 18 -2.31 22.80 18.14
CA LEU A 18 -1.09 23.39 17.56
C LEU A 18 -1.31 24.83 17.08
N VAL A 19 -2.47 25.11 16.47
CA VAL A 19 -2.84 26.46 16.03
C VAL A 19 -3.03 27.40 17.22
N CYS A 20 -3.69 26.95 18.29
CA CYS A 20 -3.83 27.74 19.53
C CYS A 20 -2.47 28.03 20.18
N LEU A 21 -1.57 27.03 20.25
CA LEU A 21 -0.20 27.24 20.76
C LEU A 21 0.60 28.22 19.90
N PHE A 22 0.45 28.16 18.57
CA PHE A 22 1.08 29.10 17.65
C PHE A 22 0.57 30.54 17.88
N PHE A 23 -0.75 30.75 18.01
CA PHE A 23 -1.30 32.08 18.27
C PHE A 23 -0.94 32.62 19.65
N VAL A 24 -0.88 31.77 20.68
CA VAL A 24 -0.42 32.18 22.02
C VAL A 24 1.07 32.54 21.99
N GLY A 25 1.91 31.76 21.30
CA GLY A 25 3.33 32.07 21.11
C GLY A 25 3.56 33.34 20.27
N ALA A 26 2.76 33.55 19.23
CA ALA A 26 2.81 34.76 18.41
C ALA A 26 2.35 36.00 19.19
N ALA A 27 1.28 35.88 20.00
CA ALA A 27 0.81 36.96 20.86
C ALA A 27 1.81 37.30 21.97
N ALA A 28 2.39 36.30 22.63
CA ALA A 28 3.45 36.49 23.62
C ALA A 28 4.71 37.10 22.99
N GLY A 29 5.07 36.66 21.78
CA GLY A 29 6.18 37.24 21.02
C GLY A 29 5.92 38.68 20.59
N PHE A 30 4.68 39.04 20.24
CA PHE A 30 4.30 40.40 19.86
C PHE A 30 4.29 41.36 21.06
N ASP A 31 3.73 40.92 22.20
CA ASP A 31 3.70 41.71 23.44
C ASP A 31 5.12 41.89 24.00
N ALA A 32 5.95 40.84 23.97
CA ALA A 32 7.36 40.94 24.33
C ALA A 32 8.15 41.85 23.37
N ALA A 33 7.92 41.77 22.05
CA ALA A 33 8.56 42.68 21.08
C ALA A 33 8.14 44.14 21.28
N HIS A 34 6.91 44.40 21.73
CA HIS A 34 6.45 45.75 22.08
C HIS A 34 7.11 46.27 23.37
N GLN A 35 7.32 45.41 24.38
CA GLN A 35 7.96 45.81 25.65
C GLN A 35 9.50 45.91 25.55
N ASP A 36 10.15 45.10 24.71
CA ASP A 36 11.61 45.06 24.55
C ASP A 36 12.15 45.90 23.38
N ALA A 37 11.30 46.57 22.58
CA ALA A 37 11.74 47.53 21.56
C ALA A 37 12.61 48.68 22.12
N TRP A 38 12.57 48.90 23.44
CA TRP A 38 13.38 49.90 24.16
C TRP A 38 14.64 49.33 24.82
N LYS A 39 14.89 48.01 24.74
CA LYS A 39 16.04 47.32 25.37
C LYS A 39 16.75 46.42 24.36
N LEU A 40 17.21 47.01 23.26
CA LEU A 40 17.91 46.32 22.16
C LEU A 40 19.26 45.65 22.53
N PHE A 41 19.68 45.64 23.80
CA PHE A 41 20.94 45.03 24.26
C PHE A 41 20.82 44.30 25.61
N SER A 42 19.76 43.50 25.82
CA SER A 42 19.69 42.61 27.00
C SER A 42 19.57 41.14 26.60
N ASP A 43 20.15 40.24 27.41
CA ASP A 43 20.13 38.77 27.26
C ASP A 43 18.72 38.17 27.05
N SER A 44 17.64 38.93 27.31
CA SER A 44 16.25 38.47 27.13
C SER A 44 15.90 38.16 25.68
N THR A 45 16.33 38.98 24.71
CA THR A 45 15.94 38.81 23.30
C THR A 45 16.54 37.54 22.70
N PHE A 46 17.79 37.21 23.06
CA PHE A 46 18.44 35.97 22.64
C PHE A 46 17.76 34.74 23.24
N ARG A 47 17.36 34.80 24.52
CA ARG A 47 16.64 33.71 25.17
C ARG A 47 15.28 33.45 24.50
N ILE A 48 14.53 34.50 24.19
CA ILE A 48 13.21 34.41 23.54
C ILE A 48 13.32 33.83 22.13
N GLN A 49 14.32 34.25 21.35
CA GLN A 49 14.57 33.68 20.02
C GLN A 49 14.83 32.17 20.09
N TRP A 50 15.60 31.72 21.09
CA TRP A 50 15.84 30.29 21.32
C TRP A 50 14.62 29.53 21.80
N GLU A 51 13.80 30.11 22.67
CA GLU A 51 12.54 29.50 23.14
C GLU A 51 11.57 29.30 21.97
N VAL A 52 11.43 30.29 21.08
CA VAL A 52 10.59 30.19 19.87
C VAL A 52 11.16 29.15 18.90
N LEU A 53 12.47 29.13 18.68
CA LEU A 53 13.12 28.15 17.80
C LEU A 53 12.93 26.72 18.30
N LEU A 54 13.16 26.48 19.60
CA LEU A 54 12.98 25.16 20.23
C LEU A 54 11.53 24.71 20.18
N THR A 55 10.59 25.62 20.46
CA THR A 55 9.15 25.32 20.37
C THR A 55 8.75 24.94 18.93
N GLY A 56 9.29 25.65 17.93
CA GLY A 56 9.08 25.32 16.53
C GLY A 56 9.62 23.93 16.14
N ILE A 57 10.83 23.58 16.59
CA ILE A 57 11.44 22.26 16.32
C ILE A 57 10.61 21.15 16.98
N VAL A 58 10.17 21.34 18.23
CA VAL A 58 9.35 20.35 18.95
C VAL A 58 7.98 20.18 18.26
N ALA A 59 7.36 21.26 17.78
CA ALA A 59 6.11 21.19 17.02
C ALA A 59 6.26 20.39 15.72
N ILE A 60 7.36 20.59 14.97
CA ILE A 60 7.66 19.83 13.75
C ILE A 60 7.88 18.34 14.06
N ALA A 61 8.67 18.04 15.10
CA ALA A 61 8.91 16.66 15.53
C ALA A 61 7.61 15.96 15.96
N GLY A 62 6.75 16.64 16.72
CA GLY A 62 5.44 16.13 17.13
C GLY A 62 4.49 15.89 15.95
N ALA A 63 4.46 16.81 14.98
CA ALA A 63 3.67 16.63 13.75
C ALA A 63 4.16 15.43 12.92
N MET A 64 5.48 15.22 12.84
CA MET A 64 6.05 14.06 12.14
C MET A 64 5.69 12.74 12.84
N TRP A 65 5.70 12.70 14.16
CA TRP A 65 5.28 11.53 14.94
C TRP A 65 3.78 11.25 14.81
N ALA A 66 2.94 12.27 14.87
CA ALA A 66 1.50 12.14 14.67
C ALA A 66 1.17 11.64 13.24
N TYR A 67 1.87 12.16 12.23
CA TYR A 67 1.76 11.69 10.85
C TYR A 67 2.17 10.22 10.70
N ARG A 68 3.28 9.82 11.34
CA ARG A 68 3.70 8.41 11.37
C ARG A 68 2.67 7.51 12.06
N GLY A 69 2.14 7.93 13.21
CA GLY A 69 1.10 7.19 13.93
C GLY A 69 -0.19 7.02 13.11
N ALA A 70 -0.64 8.09 12.46
CA ALA A 70 -1.83 8.06 11.62
C ALA A 70 -1.67 7.19 10.36
N THR A 71 -0.48 7.19 9.76
CA THR A 71 -0.20 6.41 8.55
C THR A 71 0.10 4.94 8.83
N TYR A 72 0.57 4.59 10.03
CA TYR A 72 0.86 3.22 10.43
C TYR A 72 -0.39 2.32 10.42
N ASP A 73 -1.50 2.78 11.02
CA ASP A 73 -2.75 2.00 11.08
C ASP A 73 -3.33 1.73 9.68
N ILE A 74 -3.24 2.72 8.77
CA ILE A 74 -3.68 2.57 7.38
C ILE A 74 -2.81 1.54 6.66
N ARG A 75 -1.49 1.65 6.76
CA ARG A 75 -0.55 0.71 6.12
C ARG A 75 -0.73 -0.72 6.62
N HIS A 76 -0.86 -0.89 7.94
CA HIS A 76 -1.07 -2.19 8.56
C HIS A 76 -2.37 -2.85 8.10
N LYS A 77 -3.48 -2.11 8.04
CA LYS A 77 -4.75 -2.61 7.49
C LYS A 77 -4.62 -3.03 6.04
N THR A 78 -3.94 -2.23 5.21
CA THR A 78 -3.70 -2.56 3.81
C THR A 78 -2.84 -3.83 3.64
N ALA A 79 -1.80 -4.00 4.45
CA ALA A 79 -0.94 -5.19 4.42
C ALA A 79 -1.69 -6.46 4.85
N VAL A 80 -2.45 -6.39 5.95
CA VAL A 80 -3.29 -7.51 6.40
C VAL A 80 -4.34 -7.88 5.35
N SER A 81 -4.95 -6.88 4.70
CA SER A 81 -5.89 -7.14 3.59
C SER A 81 -5.20 -7.76 2.37
N ALA A 82 -3.95 -7.39 2.07
CA ALA A 82 -3.18 -7.98 0.98
C ALA A 82 -2.80 -9.43 1.28
N ALA A 83 -2.33 -9.71 2.50
CA ALA A 83 -1.98 -11.06 2.96
C ALA A 83 -3.20 -12.00 2.96
N GLY A 84 -4.35 -11.55 3.49
CA GLY A 84 -5.58 -12.32 3.44
C GLY A 84 -6.04 -12.61 2.01
N TYR A 85 -5.94 -11.62 1.12
CA TYR A 85 -6.27 -11.82 -0.29
C TYR A 85 -5.32 -12.80 -1.00
N LEU A 86 -4.02 -12.77 -0.70
CA LEU A 86 -3.04 -13.72 -1.24
C LEU A 86 -3.35 -15.15 -0.78
N GLN A 87 -3.71 -15.32 0.49
CA GLN A 87 -4.14 -16.60 1.05
C GLN A 87 -5.40 -17.13 0.35
N ASP A 88 -6.38 -16.27 0.10
CA ASP A 88 -7.59 -16.62 -0.67
C ASP A 88 -7.27 -16.95 -2.14
N CYS A 89 -6.19 -16.37 -2.68
CA CYS A 89 -5.71 -16.60 -4.06
C CYS A 89 -4.68 -17.73 -4.18
N PHE A 90 -4.69 -18.74 -3.29
CA PHE A 90 -3.73 -19.84 -3.34
C PHE A 90 -3.73 -20.58 -4.69
N GLU A 91 -4.90 -20.78 -5.30
CA GLU A 91 -5.03 -21.40 -6.64
C GLU A 91 -4.34 -20.60 -7.76
N VAL A 92 -4.20 -19.28 -7.59
CA VAL A 92 -3.47 -18.43 -8.54
C VAL A 92 -1.96 -18.67 -8.44
N HIS A 93 -1.45 -18.95 -7.24
CA HIS A 93 -0.06 -19.34 -7.04
C HIS A 93 0.20 -20.72 -7.63
N GLN A 94 -0.70 -21.69 -7.40
CA GLN A 94 -0.60 -23.00 -8.03
C GLN A 94 -0.59 -22.90 -9.56
N LEU A 95 -1.45 -22.04 -10.14
CA LEU A 95 -1.43 -21.78 -11.58
C LEU A 95 -0.09 -21.19 -12.03
N LEU A 96 0.47 -20.24 -11.29
CA LEU A 96 1.77 -19.66 -11.61
C LEU A 96 2.88 -20.73 -11.59
N GLU A 97 2.93 -21.57 -10.55
CA GLU A 97 3.87 -22.69 -10.47
C GLU A 97 3.66 -23.71 -11.60
N ALA A 98 2.40 -23.93 -12.00
CA ALA A 98 2.03 -24.86 -13.06
C ALA A 98 2.45 -24.37 -14.46
N ILE A 99 2.57 -23.06 -14.67
CA ILE A 99 2.99 -22.47 -15.95
C ILE A 99 4.45 -21.98 -15.94
N ASP A 100 5.17 -22.13 -14.83
CA ASP A 100 6.54 -21.67 -14.70
C ASP A 100 7.57 -22.80 -14.93
N PRO A 101 8.38 -22.77 -16.01
CA PRO A 101 9.43 -23.76 -16.29
C PRO A 101 10.55 -23.82 -15.24
N ALA A 102 10.65 -22.85 -14.33
CA ALA A 102 11.61 -22.91 -13.23
C ALA A 102 11.26 -24.05 -12.25
N THR A 103 9.97 -24.32 -12.04
CA THR A 103 9.50 -25.33 -11.09
C THR A 103 9.49 -26.72 -11.73
N LYS A 104 9.54 -27.77 -10.90
CA LYS A 104 9.43 -29.15 -11.39
C LYS A 104 8.07 -29.40 -12.04
N MET A 105 7.00 -28.87 -11.44
CA MET A 105 5.62 -28.98 -11.92
C MET A 105 5.44 -28.29 -13.28
N GLY A 106 5.92 -27.05 -13.42
CA GLY A 106 5.79 -26.31 -14.67
C GLY A 106 6.56 -26.93 -15.83
N ARG A 107 7.72 -27.56 -15.58
CA ARG A 107 8.42 -28.34 -16.64
C ARG A 107 7.59 -29.52 -17.14
N GLU A 108 6.91 -30.20 -16.24
CA GLU A 108 6.11 -31.39 -16.58
C GLU A 108 4.83 -31.00 -17.32
N ILE A 109 4.17 -29.95 -16.85
CA ILE A 109 2.99 -29.38 -17.51
C ILE A 109 3.34 -28.77 -18.86
N GLN A 110 4.48 -28.09 -18.98
CA GLN A 110 4.93 -27.56 -20.26
C GLN A 110 5.20 -28.67 -21.28
N ARG A 111 5.79 -29.80 -20.87
CA ARG A 111 5.95 -30.98 -21.75
C ARG A 111 4.60 -31.53 -22.21
N LEU A 112 3.63 -31.66 -21.30
CA LEU A 112 2.27 -32.11 -21.65
C LEU A 112 1.58 -31.14 -22.62
N TYR A 113 1.75 -29.84 -22.38
CA TYR A 113 1.23 -28.77 -23.21
C TYR A 113 1.85 -28.76 -24.61
N GLU A 114 3.17 -28.94 -24.73
CA GLU A 114 3.89 -29.08 -26.00
C GLU A 114 3.46 -30.35 -26.77
N ASN A 115 3.13 -31.43 -26.05
CA ASN A 115 2.59 -32.67 -26.63
C ASN A 115 1.11 -32.57 -27.04
N GLY A 116 0.47 -31.39 -26.88
CA GLY A 116 -0.91 -31.14 -27.28
C GLY A 116 -1.96 -31.37 -26.20
N ASP A 117 -1.57 -31.78 -24.98
CA ASP A 117 -2.50 -31.96 -23.87
C ASP A 117 -2.67 -30.66 -23.07
N VAL A 118 -3.72 -29.93 -23.42
CA VAL A 118 -4.09 -28.65 -22.80
C VAL A 118 -5.00 -28.82 -21.58
N LYS A 119 -5.52 -30.04 -21.31
CA LYS A 119 -6.61 -30.26 -20.36
C LYS A 119 -6.23 -29.91 -18.93
N LEU A 120 -5.00 -30.23 -18.54
CA LEU A 120 -4.50 -29.98 -17.19
C LEU A 120 -4.34 -28.48 -16.93
N VAL A 121 -3.70 -27.75 -17.85
CA VAL A 121 -3.56 -26.28 -17.77
C VAL A 121 -4.93 -25.62 -17.74
N LYS A 122 -5.87 -26.10 -18.56
CA LYS A 122 -7.24 -25.59 -18.63
C LYS A 122 -7.98 -25.78 -17.30
N ARG A 123 -7.82 -26.93 -16.65
CA ARG A 123 -8.42 -27.23 -15.35
C ARG A 123 -7.87 -26.29 -14.28
N VAL A 124 -6.55 -26.25 -14.11
CA VAL A 124 -5.90 -25.39 -13.11
C VAL A 124 -6.22 -23.91 -13.35
N ALA A 125 -6.32 -23.48 -14.62
CA ALA A 125 -6.72 -22.12 -14.95
C ALA A 125 -8.20 -21.82 -14.61
N ASN A 126 -9.11 -22.78 -14.77
CA ASN A 126 -10.50 -22.63 -14.34
C ASN A 126 -10.60 -22.55 -12.82
N ASP A 127 -9.92 -23.45 -12.11
CA ASP A 127 -9.91 -23.48 -10.64
C ASP A 127 -9.37 -22.14 -10.09
N ALA A 128 -8.27 -21.63 -10.67
CA ALA A 128 -7.73 -20.32 -10.33
C ALA A 128 -8.66 -19.16 -10.68
N PHE A 129 -9.40 -19.24 -11.80
CA PHE A 129 -10.35 -18.19 -12.19
C PHE A 129 -11.55 -18.12 -11.25
N GLU A 130 -12.07 -19.27 -10.82
CA GLU A 130 -13.19 -19.37 -9.88
C GLU A 130 -12.78 -18.96 -8.47
N ALA A 131 -11.55 -19.32 -8.05
CA ALA A 131 -11.02 -18.97 -6.75
C ALA A 131 -10.60 -17.50 -6.62
N MET A 132 -10.37 -16.77 -7.73
CA MET A 132 -9.96 -15.36 -7.70
C MET A 132 -11.06 -14.48 -7.06
N PRO A 133 -10.86 -13.97 -5.83
CA PRO A 133 -11.81 -13.09 -5.17
C PRO A 133 -11.84 -11.72 -5.86
N LYS A 134 -12.82 -10.90 -5.49
CA LYS A 134 -12.80 -9.48 -5.87
C LYS A 134 -11.65 -8.77 -5.14
N LEU A 135 -10.99 -7.85 -5.83
CA LEU A 135 -9.94 -7.04 -5.22
C LEU A 135 -10.52 -6.24 -4.03
N PRO A 136 -9.90 -6.28 -2.84
CA PRO A 136 -10.34 -5.52 -1.68
C PRO A 136 -10.41 -4.02 -1.99
N ALA A 137 -11.39 -3.32 -1.41
CA ALA A 137 -11.60 -1.89 -1.66
C ALA A 137 -10.35 -1.06 -1.29
N ASP A 138 -9.65 -1.45 -0.24
CA ASP A 138 -8.45 -0.78 0.27
C ASP A 138 -7.26 -0.87 -0.71
N LEU A 139 -7.28 -1.86 -1.61
CA LEU A 139 -6.25 -2.09 -2.63
C LEU A 139 -6.68 -1.62 -4.03
N ALA A 140 -7.92 -1.14 -4.18
CA ALA A 140 -8.57 -0.83 -5.45
C ALA A 140 -8.11 0.51 -6.07
N THR A 141 -6.80 0.66 -6.26
CA THR A 141 -6.24 1.77 -7.05
C THR A 141 -6.45 1.54 -8.54
N LYS A 142 -6.50 2.61 -9.35
CA LYS A 142 -6.65 2.51 -10.81
C LYS A 142 -5.62 1.57 -11.46
N LYS A 143 -4.38 1.60 -10.96
CA LYS A 143 -3.27 0.75 -11.42
C LYS A 143 -3.51 -0.72 -11.04
N ASN A 144 -3.87 -0.98 -9.78
CA ASN A 144 -4.10 -2.35 -9.28
C ASN A 144 -5.32 -3.01 -9.92
N ILE A 145 -6.39 -2.25 -10.15
CA ILE A 145 -7.57 -2.72 -10.89
C ILE A 145 -7.19 -3.12 -12.32
N ASP A 146 -6.37 -2.33 -13.00
CA ASP A 146 -5.91 -2.66 -14.35
C ASP A 146 -5.03 -3.92 -14.37
N MET A 147 -4.12 -4.06 -13.40
CA MET A 147 -3.28 -5.26 -13.25
C MET A 147 -4.10 -6.51 -12.95
N TYR A 148 -5.01 -6.45 -11.98
CA TYR A 148 -5.93 -7.55 -11.66
C TYR A 148 -6.77 -7.94 -12.87
N ARG A 149 -7.34 -6.96 -13.58
CA ARG A 149 -8.12 -7.20 -14.81
C ARG A 149 -7.29 -7.88 -15.89
N LYS A 150 -6.04 -7.45 -16.09
CA LYS A 150 -5.12 -8.09 -17.04
C LYS A 150 -4.80 -9.52 -16.64
N ALA A 151 -4.40 -9.76 -15.39
CA ALA A 151 -4.12 -11.10 -14.87
C ALA A 151 -5.35 -12.01 -15.05
N ARG A 152 -6.51 -11.59 -14.55
CA ARG A 152 -7.77 -12.33 -14.68
C ARG A 152 -8.17 -12.62 -16.13
N SER A 153 -7.97 -11.66 -17.04
CA SER A 153 -8.22 -11.88 -18.47
C SER A 153 -7.30 -12.95 -19.07
N GLN A 154 -6.03 -13.01 -18.65
CA GLN A 154 -5.10 -14.02 -19.13
C GLN A 154 -5.42 -15.41 -18.56
N VAL A 155 -5.83 -15.48 -17.29
CA VAL A 155 -6.30 -16.74 -16.68
C VAL A 155 -7.53 -17.26 -17.43
N LEU A 156 -8.51 -16.39 -17.73
CA LEU A 156 -9.69 -16.76 -18.52
C LEU A 156 -9.32 -17.22 -19.93
N LEU A 157 -8.33 -16.58 -20.57
CA LEU A 157 -7.85 -17.02 -21.87
C LEU A 157 -7.23 -18.42 -21.78
N LEU A 158 -6.39 -18.70 -20.78
CA LEU A 158 -5.82 -20.04 -20.57
C LEU A 158 -6.91 -21.10 -20.34
N SER A 159 -7.95 -20.74 -19.60
CA SER A 159 -9.06 -21.62 -19.26
C SER A 159 -10.00 -21.93 -20.44
N THR A 160 -9.86 -21.19 -21.55
CA THR A 160 -10.65 -21.37 -22.78
C THR A 160 -9.81 -21.91 -23.95
N LEU A 161 -8.54 -22.22 -23.75
CA LEU A 161 -7.70 -22.78 -24.81
C LEU A 161 -8.10 -24.21 -25.17
N ASP A 162 -8.18 -24.47 -26.47
CA ASP A 162 -8.39 -25.82 -27.03
C ASP A 162 -7.13 -26.38 -27.72
N LYS A 163 -6.12 -25.54 -27.91
CA LYS A 163 -4.82 -25.91 -28.50
C LYS A 163 -3.68 -25.17 -27.78
N PRO A 164 -2.46 -25.74 -27.76
CA PRO A 164 -1.30 -25.09 -27.17
C PRO A 164 -1.01 -23.75 -27.85
N ARG A 165 -0.91 -22.68 -27.06
CA ARG A 165 -0.47 -21.35 -27.49
C ARG A 165 0.58 -20.81 -26.53
N GLU A 166 1.84 -20.93 -26.92
CA GLU A 166 2.98 -20.54 -26.09
C GLU A 166 3.00 -19.03 -25.79
N GLY A 167 2.63 -18.19 -26.76
CA GLY A 167 2.54 -16.74 -26.57
C GLY A 167 1.51 -16.32 -25.52
N VAL A 168 0.40 -17.06 -25.38
CA VAL A 168 -0.62 -16.82 -24.35
C VAL A 168 -0.10 -17.23 -22.98
N LEU A 169 0.56 -18.40 -22.89
CA LEU A 169 1.10 -18.94 -21.66
C LEU A 169 2.21 -18.05 -21.07
N LYS A 170 3.13 -17.58 -21.92
CA LYS A 170 4.18 -16.63 -21.52
C LYS A 170 3.61 -15.28 -21.05
N LYS A 171 2.57 -14.78 -21.72
CA LYS A 171 1.91 -13.53 -21.35
C LYS A 171 1.14 -13.67 -20.04
N ALA A 172 0.42 -14.77 -19.86
CA ALA A 172 -0.30 -15.08 -18.62
C ALA A 172 0.66 -15.14 -17.44
N ARG A 173 1.75 -15.90 -17.55
CA ARG A 173 2.81 -15.96 -16.53
C ARG A 173 3.31 -14.57 -16.15
N GLY A 174 3.65 -13.74 -17.15
CA GLY A 174 4.18 -12.40 -16.90
C GLY A 174 3.19 -11.43 -16.24
N GLU A 175 1.90 -11.53 -16.52
CA GLU A 175 0.87 -10.68 -15.88
C GLU A 175 0.50 -11.21 -14.49
N ILE A 176 0.40 -12.53 -14.30
CA ILE A 176 0.12 -13.17 -13.01
C ILE A 176 1.27 -12.92 -12.03
N GLN A 177 2.53 -13.13 -12.44
CA GLN A 177 3.70 -12.84 -11.62
C GLN A 177 3.74 -11.36 -11.21
N ARG A 178 3.50 -10.44 -12.15
CA ARG A 178 3.48 -9.00 -11.84
C ARG A 178 2.41 -8.66 -10.81
N PHE A 179 1.23 -9.28 -10.91
CA PHE A 179 0.17 -9.10 -9.93
C PHE A 179 0.56 -9.65 -8.56
N ILE A 180 1.06 -10.89 -8.49
CA ILE A 180 1.50 -11.53 -7.24
C ILE A 180 2.59 -10.71 -6.56
N ASN A 181 3.66 -10.34 -7.28
CA ASN A 181 4.77 -9.57 -6.70
C ASN A 181 4.33 -8.24 -6.10
N VAL A 182 3.36 -7.56 -6.74
CA VAL A 182 2.83 -6.30 -6.20
C VAL A 182 2.08 -6.56 -4.89
N MET A 183 1.27 -7.61 -4.85
CA MET A 183 0.51 -7.99 -3.66
C MET A 183 1.43 -8.47 -2.52
N GLU A 184 2.48 -9.22 -2.83
CA GLU A 184 3.52 -9.65 -1.88
C GLU A 184 4.29 -8.46 -1.32
N ASN A 185 4.76 -7.54 -2.17
CA ASN A 185 5.43 -6.32 -1.71
C ASN A 185 4.52 -5.49 -0.77
N TYR A 186 3.21 -5.44 -1.02
CA TYR A 186 2.28 -4.77 -0.12
C TYR A 186 2.13 -5.50 1.23
N ALA A 187 2.32 -6.81 1.27
CA ALA A 187 2.31 -7.59 2.50
C ALA A 187 3.64 -7.47 3.27
N ASP A 188 4.77 -7.39 2.57
CA ASP A 188 6.13 -7.37 3.16
C ASP A 188 6.64 -5.98 3.58
N GLU A 189 6.18 -4.89 2.94
CA GLU A 189 6.65 -3.51 3.23
C GLU A 189 6.13 -2.91 4.56
N VAL A 190 5.40 -3.68 5.38
CA VAL A 190 4.76 -3.21 6.63
C VAL A 190 5.16 -4.05 7.82
#